data_AF-A0A2A5B2J2-F1
#
_entry.id   AF-A0A2A5B2J2-F1
#
_cell.length_a   1.000
_cell.length_b   1.000
_cell.length_c   1.000
_cell.angle_alpha   90.00
_cell.angle_beta   90.00
_cell.angle_gamma   90.00
#
_symmetry.space_group_name_H-M   'P 1'
#
loop_
_entity.id
_entity.type
_entity.pdbx_description
1 polymer ?
#
loop_
_entity_poly.entity_id
_entity_poly.type
_entity_poly.pdbx_seq_one_letter_code
_entity_poly.pdbx_strand_id
1 'polypeptide(L)'
;MLKNPLQLYSLAVCLIACIVIMITSGLMLNNLTDLTLTKYTYKSHLNNFVTNEKYISYKKSSNGKDNDFPANLTTEEIQTERLLARDNYIENRQNSAISSLISSFTWFLTGFFFFIIHWRIYKRSSII
;
A
#
# COMPACT_ATOMS: atom_id res chain seq x y z
N MET A 1 41.14 5.76 10.35
CA MET A 1 41.55 7.18 10.25
C MET A 1 40.47 7.95 9.49
N LEU A 2 39.43 8.42 10.19
CA LEU A 2 38.49 9.40 9.63
C LEU A 2 39.08 10.79 9.95
N LYS A 3 39.96 11.29 9.09
CA LYS A 3 40.56 12.62 9.27
C LYS A 3 39.66 13.73 8.70
N ASN A 4 38.69 13.37 7.85
CA ASN A 4 37.88 14.33 7.12
C ASN A 4 36.41 14.32 7.61
N PRO A 5 35.92 15.38 8.27
CA PRO A 5 34.54 15.45 8.76
C PRO A 5 33.51 15.34 7.62
N LEU A 6 33.88 15.77 6.39
CA LEU A 6 33.03 15.63 5.21
C LEU A 6 32.82 14.16 4.81
N GLN A 7 33.83 13.31 5.00
CA GLN A 7 33.77 11.89 4.69
C GLN A 7 32.81 11.17 5.65
N LEU A 8 32.90 11.48 6.95
CA LEU A 8 31.99 10.93 7.96
C LEU A 8 30.55 11.37 7.74
N TYR A 9 30.33 12.66 7.45
CA TYR A 9 29.00 13.19 7.11
C TYR A 9 28.41 12.46 5.90
N SER A 10 29.17 12.35 4.82
CA SER A 10 28.69 11.70 3.58
C SER A 10 28.34 10.23 3.81
N LEU A 11 29.15 9.52 4.61
CA LEU A 11 28.88 8.12 4.97
C LEU A 11 27.61 7.98 5.81
N ALA A 12 27.39 8.86 6.80
CA ALA A 12 26.19 8.84 7.63
C ALA A 12 24.92 9.11 6.82
N VAL A 13 24.95 10.07 5.88
CA VAL A 13 23.82 10.34 5.00
C VAL A 13 23.56 9.16 4.05
N CYS A 14 24.60 8.53 3.51
CA CYS A 14 24.45 7.31 2.71
C CYS A 14 23.77 6.19 3.50
N LEU A 15 24.14 5.99 4.78
CA LEU A 15 23.52 4.99 5.64
C LEU A 15 22.02 5.27 5.85
N ILE A 16 21.67 6.53 6.15
CA ILE A 16 20.26 6.94 6.29
C ILE A 16 19.49 6.71 4.99
N ALA A 17 20.07 7.09 3.84
CA ALA A 17 19.46 6.86 2.54
C ALA A 17 19.23 5.37 2.26
N CYS A 18 20.18 4.49 2.61
CA CYS A 18 20.01 3.04 2.51
C CYS A 18 18.84 2.53 3.36
N ILE A 19 18.68 3.03 4.59
CA ILE A 19 17.56 2.66 5.47
C ILE A 19 16.23 3.08 4.84
N VAL A 20 16.14 4.31 4.34
CA VAL A 20 14.93 4.81 3.67
C VAL A 20 14.60 3.97 2.42
N ILE A 21 15.60 3.67 1.58
CA ILE A 21 15.45 2.81 0.40
C ILE A 21 14.98 1.41 0.79
N MET A 22 15.53 0.82 1.85
CA MET A 22 15.14 -0.51 2.32
C MET A 22 13.68 -0.53 2.80
N ILE A 23 13.28 0.45 3.62
CA ILE A 23 11.90 0.55 4.12
C ILE A 23 10.92 0.76 2.96
N THR A 24 11.22 1.71 2.06
CA THR A 24 10.36 2.00 0.89
C THR A 24 10.25 0.81 -0.06
N SER A 25 11.32 0.03 -0.25
CA SER A 25 11.30 -1.20 -1.03
C SER A 25 10.37 -2.26 -0.41
N GLY A 26 10.37 -2.40 0.91
CA GLY A 26 9.45 -3.29 1.63
C GLY A 26 7.98 -2.86 1.44
N LEU A 27 7.70 -1.56 1.54
CA LEU A 27 6.36 -1.02 1.28
C LEU A 27 5.92 -1.23 -0.17
N MET A 28 6.82 -1.03 -1.14
CA MET A 28 6.54 -1.30 -2.56
C MET A 28 6.17 -2.77 -2.79
N LEU A 29 6.90 -3.71 -2.18
CA LEU A 29 6.61 -5.14 -2.31
C LEU A 29 5.24 -5.49 -1.70
N ASN A 30 4.90 -4.89 -0.55
CA ASN A 30 3.59 -5.06 0.05
C ASN A 30 2.47 -4.54 -0.87
N ASN A 31 2.62 -3.34 -1.42
CA ASN A 31 1.64 -2.76 -2.35
C ASN A 31 1.52 -3.60 -3.64
N LEU A 32 2.62 -4.17 -4.13
CA LEU A 32 2.60 -5.07 -5.28
C LEU A 32 1.88 -6.38 -4.97
N THR A 33 2.05 -6.91 -3.75
CA THR A 33 1.31 -8.08 -3.27
C THR A 33 -0.18 -7.77 -3.20
N ASP A 34 -0.56 -6.60 -2.69
CA ASP A 34 -1.95 -6.15 -2.64
C ASP A 34 -2.57 -5.99 -4.02
N LEU A 35 -1.80 -5.61 -5.05
CA LEU A 35 -2.28 -5.50 -6.43
C LEU A 35 -2.41 -6.85 -7.12
N THR A 36 -1.40 -7.70 -6.98
CA THR A 36 -1.35 -9.00 -7.69
C THR A 36 -2.24 -10.05 -7.03
N LEU A 37 -2.35 -10.00 -5.70
CA LEU A 37 -3.05 -10.98 -4.88
C LEU A 37 -4.22 -10.37 -4.10
N THR A 38 -4.84 -9.28 -4.60
CA THR A 38 -5.95 -8.57 -3.92
C THR A 38 -7.02 -9.54 -3.42
N LYS A 39 -7.43 -10.50 -4.27
CA LYS A 39 -8.48 -11.47 -3.94
C LYS A 39 -8.07 -12.43 -2.82
N TYR A 40 -6.78 -12.74 -2.71
CA TYR A 40 -6.25 -13.62 -1.67
C TYR A 40 -6.05 -12.85 -0.36
N THR A 41 -5.36 -11.70 -0.41
CA THR A 41 -5.11 -10.83 0.76
C THR A 41 -6.41 -10.42 1.45
N TYR A 42 -7.42 -10.05 0.66
CA TYR A 42 -8.71 -9.58 1.19
C TYR A 42 -9.80 -10.66 1.18
N LYS A 43 -9.44 -11.95 1.08
CA LYS A 43 -10.39 -13.07 1.02
C LYS A 43 -11.40 -13.07 2.16
N SER A 44 -10.94 -12.77 3.38
CA SER A 44 -11.81 -12.70 4.57
C SER A 44 -12.94 -11.69 4.39
N HIS A 45 -12.62 -10.50 3.88
CA HIS A 45 -13.61 -9.46 3.60
C HIS A 45 -14.48 -9.81 2.38
N LEU A 46 -13.87 -10.40 1.34
CA LEU A 46 -14.59 -10.83 0.14
C LEU A 46 -15.58 -11.96 0.41
N ASN A 47 -15.36 -12.76 1.45
CA ASN A 47 -16.29 -13.81 1.88
C ASN A 47 -17.69 -13.26 2.22
N ASN A 48 -17.77 -12.01 2.68
CA ASN A 48 -19.04 -11.33 2.97
C ASN A 48 -19.90 -11.11 1.72
N PHE A 49 -19.31 -11.15 0.53
CA PHE A 49 -20.00 -10.93 -0.75
C PHE A 49 -20.22 -12.23 -1.52
N VAL A 50 -19.98 -13.41 -0.92
CA VAL A 50 -20.12 -14.70 -1.63
C VAL A 50 -21.59 -15.07 -1.82
N THR A 51 -22.42 -14.89 -0.78
CA THR A 51 -23.86 -15.19 -0.82
C THR A 51 -24.68 -13.99 -0.36
N ASN A 52 -25.96 -13.97 -0.71
CA ASN A 52 -26.86 -12.89 -0.33
C ASN A 52 -27.05 -12.83 1.20
N GLU A 53 -27.12 -13.98 1.88
CA GLU A 53 -27.30 -14.06 3.34
C GLU A 53 -26.09 -13.46 4.08
N LYS A 54 -24.88 -13.79 3.62
CA LYS A 54 -23.64 -13.20 4.17
C LYS A 54 -23.61 -11.70 3.93
N TYR A 55 -23.98 -11.23 2.74
CA TYR A 55 -23.98 -9.81 2.41
C TYR A 55 -24.97 -9.03 3.28
N ILE A 56 -26.18 -9.55 3.44
CA ILE A 56 -27.21 -8.97 4.30
C ILE A 56 -26.72 -8.93 5.76
N SER A 57 -26.14 -10.02 6.27
CA SER A 57 -25.62 -10.07 7.65
C SER A 57 -24.50 -9.05 7.89
N TYR A 58 -23.59 -8.90 6.92
CA TYR A 58 -22.50 -7.93 6.96
C TYR A 58 -23.03 -6.48 6.98
N LYS A 59 -23.97 -6.16 6.11
CA LYS A 59 -24.62 -4.83 6.07
C LYS A 59 -25.38 -4.52 7.35
N LYS A 60 -26.10 -5.50 7.89
CA LYS A 60 -26.86 -5.37 9.15
C LYS A 60 -25.93 -5.12 10.34
N SER A 61 -24.78 -5.78 10.38
CA SER A 61 -23.75 -5.58 11.41
C SER A 61 -23.01 -4.24 11.26
N SER A 62 -22.82 -3.75 10.03
CA SER A 62 -22.08 -2.52 9.76
C SER A 62 -22.87 -1.24 10.04
N ASN A 63 -24.21 -1.27 9.95
CA ASN A 63 -25.06 -0.07 10.09
C ASN A 63 -25.45 0.29 11.53
N GLY A 64 -24.97 -0.45 12.54
CA GLY A 64 -24.90 0.02 13.93
C GLY A 64 -26.20 0.26 14.71
N LYS A 65 -27.36 0.44 14.07
CA LYS A 65 -28.71 0.53 14.66
C LYS A 65 -29.71 0.67 13.50
N ASP A 66 -30.72 -0.21 13.48
CA ASP A 66 -32.00 -0.09 12.77
C ASP A 66 -32.04 0.22 11.25
N ASN A 67 -32.44 -0.81 10.50
CA ASN A 67 -33.56 -0.80 9.53
C ASN A 67 -33.47 -0.19 8.12
N ASP A 68 -32.31 0.18 7.59
CA ASP A 68 -32.24 0.68 6.19
C ASP A 68 -31.73 -0.30 5.13
N PHE A 69 -31.40 -1.56 5.49
CA PHE A 69 -31.25 -2.57 4.43
C PHE A 69 -32.67 -2.92 3.96
N PRO A 70 -33.08 -2.56 2.74
CA PRO A 70 -34.50 -2.53 2.44
C PRO A 70 -35.04 -3.95 2.53
N ALA A 71 -35.93 -4.18 3.49
CA ALA A 71 -36.61 -5.47 3.67
C ALA A 71 -37.45 -5.87 2.46
N ASN A 72 -37.57 -4.98 1.46
CA ASN A 72 -38.35 -5.12 0.24
C ASN A 72 -37.51 -5.27 -1.03
N LEU A 73 -36.18 -5.42 -0.96
CA LEU A 73 -35.40 -5.72 -2.17
C LEU A 73 -35.71 -7.14 -2.65
N THR A 74 -35.91 -7.27 -3.95
CA THR A 74 -35.97 -8.58 -4.61
C THR A 74 -34.61 -9.27 -4.53
N THR A 75 -34.61 -10.60 -4.63
CA THR A 75 -33.38 -11.40 -4.64
C THR A 75 -32.40 -10.96 -5.74
N GLU A 76 -32.92 -10.51 -6.89
CA GLU A 76 -32.11 -10.00 -8.01
C GLU A 76 -31.44 -8.66 -7.71
N GLU A 77 -32.14 -7.74 -7.05
CA GLU A 77 -31.57 -6.45 -6.65
C GLU A 77 -30.47 -6.63 -5.59
N ILE A 78 -30.69 -7.51 -4.60
CA ILE A 78 -29.67 -7.85 -3.58
C ILE A 78 -28.44 -8.45 -4.24
N GLN A 79 -28.63 -9.34 -5.21
CA GLN A 79 -27.51 -9.94 -5.94
C GLN A 79 -26.73 -8.89 -6.72
N THR A 80 -27.42 -7.97 -7.39
CA THR A 80 -26.79 -6.90 -8.17
C THR A 80 -26.00 -5.96 -7.27
N GLU A 81 -26.59 -5.51 -6.17
CA GLU A 81 -25.91 -4.64 -5.19
C GLU A 81 -24.69 -5.35 -4.59
N ARG A 82 -24.81 -6.63 -4.23
CA ARG A 82 -23.72 -7.44 -3.69
C ARG A 82 -22.54 -7.52 -4.64
N LEU A 83 -22.79 -7.77 -5.93
CA LEU A 83 -21.74 -7.89 -6.94
C LEU A 83 -21.08 -6.54 -7.20
N LEU A 84 -21.87 -5.47 -7.33
CA LEU A 84 -21.35 -4.11 -7.46
C LEU A 84 -20.50 -3.70 -6.24
N ALA A 85 -20.98 -3.96 -5.02
CA ALA A 85 -20.25 -3.64 -3.80
C ALA A 85 -18.93 -4.43 -3.70
N ARG A 86 -18.93 -5.69 -4.13
CA ARG A 86 -17.71 -6.51 -4.20
C ARG A 86 -16.70 -5.94 -5.19
N ASP A 87 -17.16 -5.60 -6.39
CA ASP A 87 -16.30 -5.14 -7.46
C ASP A 87 -15.74 -3.73 -7.13
N ASN A 88 -16.58 -2.83 -6.60
CA ASN A 88 -16.16 -1.54 -6.06
C ASN A 88 -15.13 -1.69 -4.94
N TYR A 89 -15.30 -2.65 -4.03
CA TYR A 89 -14.32 -2.88 -2.96
C TYR A 89 -12.95 -3.31 -3.51
N ILE A 90 -12.94 -4.22 -4.48
CA ILE A 90 -11.70 -4.68 -5.13
C ILE A 90 -11.03 -3.50 -5.84
N GLU A 91 -11.78 -2.75 -6.63
CA GLU A 91 -11.29 -1.60 -7.37
C GLU A 91 -10.71 -0.53 -6.43
N ASN A 92 -11.40 -0.20 -5.33
CA ASN A 92 -10.89 0.76 -4.35
C ASN A 92 -9.58 0.29 -3.72
N ARG A 93 -9.46 -1.01 -3.41
CA ARG A 93 -8.22 -1.58 -2.86
C ARG A 93 -7.08 -1.52 -3.86
N GLN A 94 -7.34 -1.83 -5.12
CA GLN A 94 -6.35 -1.72 -6.19
C GLN A 94 -5.91 -0.26 -6.41
N ASN A 95 -6.85 0.68 -6.50
CA ASN A 95 -6.55 2.10 -6.68
C ASN A 95 -5.74 2.66 -5.50
N SER A 96 -6.09 2.27 -4.27
CA SER A 96 -5.30 2.63 -3.08
C SER A 96 -3.89 2.06 -3.15
N ALA A 97 -3.73 0.79 -3.53
CA ALA A 97 -2.41 0.16 -3.63
C ALA A 97 -1.56 0.78 -4.75
N ILE A 98 -2.15 1.17 -5.88
CA ILE A 98 -1.47 1.93 -6.95
C ILE A 98 -0.99 3.29 -6.42
N SER A 99 -1.86 4.04 -5.75
CA SER A 99 -1.49 5.35 -5.19
C SER A 99 -0.34 5.23 -4.18
N SER A 100 -0.42 4.24 -3.28
CA SER A 100 0.64 3.94 -2.32
C SER A 100 1.94 3.49 -3.00
N LEU A 101 1.86 2.73 -4.10
CA LEU A 101 3.02 2.31 -4.88
C LEU A 101 3.71 3.51 -5.55
N ILE A 102 2.95 4.43 -6.16
CA ILE A 102 3.48 5.66 -6.77
C ILE A 102 4.18 6.52 -5.71
N SER A 103 3.55 6.69 -4.54
CA SER A 103 4.14 7.44 -3.43
C SER A 103 5.44 6.79 -2.93
N SER A 104 5.43 5.47 -2.72
CA SER A 104 6.60 4.72 -2.27
C SER A 104 7.74 4.77 -3.29
N PHE A 105 7.42 4.69 -4.58
CA PHE A 105 8.39 4.81 -5.67
C PHE A 105 9.01 6.22 -5.73
N THR A 106 8.22 7.25 -5.48
CA THR A 106 8.73 8.64 -5.39
C THR A 106 9.76 8.76 -4.27
N TRP A 107 9.46 8.24 -3.08
CA TRP A 107 10.40 8.22 -1.95
C TRP A 107 11.66 7.39 -2.23
N PHE A 108 11.49 6.25 -2.90
CA PHE A 108 12.62 5.44 -3.36
C PHE A 108 13.54 6.23 -4.27
N LEU A 109 13.01 6.92 -5.28
CA LEU A 109 13.79 7.76 -6.19
C LEU A 109 14.50 8.89 -5.45
N THR A 110 13.80 9.61 -4.57
CA THR A 110 14.42 10.65 -3.75
C THR A 110 15.58 10.10 -2.93
N GLY A 111 15.37 9.02 -2.17
CA GLY A 111 16.42 8.38 -1.39
C GLY A 111 17.61 7.94 -2.25
N PHE A 112 17.33 7.39 -3.43
CA PHE A 112 18.33 6.94 -4.39
C PHE A 112 19.17 8.10 -4.95
N PHE A 113 18.55 9.23 -5.29
CA PHE A 113 19.29 10.43 -5.73
C PHE A 113 20.20 10.96 -4.61
N PHE A 114 19.67 11.07 -3.38
CA PHE A 114 20.46 11.49 -2.22
C PHE A 114 21.66 10.56 -1.99
N PHE A 115 21.43 9.25 -2.09
CA PHE A 115 22.49 8.25 -2.00
C PHE A 115 23.55 8.45 -3.08
N ILE A 116 23.18 8.59 -4.36
CA ILE A 116 24.14 8.78 -5.46
C ILE A 116 24.99 10.04 -5.25
N ILE A 117 24.37 11.15 -4.86
CA ILE A 117 25.07 12.41 -4.63
C ILE A 117 26.09 12.26 -3.50
N HIS A 118 25.66 11.77 -2.33
CA HIS A 118 26.54 11.63 -1.16
C HIS A 118 27.61 10.55 -1.37
N TRP A 119 27.28 9.48 -2.10
CA TRP A 119 28.25 8.46 -2.50
C TRP A 119 29.35 9.04 -3.39
N ARG A 120 28.99 9.91 -4.34
CA ARG A 120 29.98 10.61 -5.19
C ARG A 120 30.86 11.55 -4.36
N ILE A 121 30.31 12.28 -3.38
CA ILE A 121 31.08 13.15 -2.48
C ILE A 121 32.03 12.32 -1.61
N TYR A 122 31.55 11.21 -1.06
CA TYR A 122 32.37 10.28 -0.29
C TYR A 122 33.55 9.75 -1.13
N LYS A 123 33.28 9.25 -2.34
CA LYS A 123 34.32 8.76 -3.26
C LYS A 123 35.37 9.82 -3.58
N ARG A 124 34.96 11.08 -3.80
CA ARG A 124 35.91 12.18 -4.07
C ARG A 124 36.72 12.57 -2.85
N SER A 125 36.09 12.64 -1.68
CA SER A 125 36.77 13.01 -0.43
C SER A 125 37.65 11.91 0.15
N SER A 126 37.56 10.67 -0.33
CA SER A 126 38.48 9.58 0.06
C SER A 126 39.70 9.45 -0.86
N ILE A 127 39.71 10.13 -2.02
CA ILE A 127 40.84 10.12 -2.97
C ILE A 127 41.84 11.24 -2.64
N ILE A 128 41.37 12.30 -1.97
CA ILE A 128 42.14 13.45 -1.47
C ILE A 128 42.59 13.16 -0.03
#